data_AF-A0A7L4MXR5-F1
#
_entry.id   AF-A0A7L4MXR5-F1
#
_cell.length_a   1.000
_cell.length_b   1.000
_cell.length_c   1.000
_cell.angle_alpha   90.00
_cell.angle_beta   90.00
_cell.angle_gamma   90.00
#
_symmetry.space_group_name_H-M   'P 1'
#
loop_
_entity.id
_entity.type
_entity.pdbx_description
1 polymer ?
#
loop_
_entity_poly.entity_id
_entity_poly.type
_entity_poly.pdbx_seq_one_letter_code
_entity_poly.pdbx_strand_id
1 'polypeptide(L)' 'AQKLLGVINWVRPYLGLTTTHLSPLFNILKGDPDLNSPRELTPEARRALQEVQQAISARQVYRVDPSIDITVFI' A
#
# COMPACT_ATOMS: atom_id res chain seq x y z
N ALA A 1 -10.51 -1.32 -6.45
CA ALA A 1 -9.41 -0.33 -6.26
C ALA A 1 -9.30 0.20 -4.84
N GLN A 2 -10.36 0.77 -4.23
CA GLN A 2 -10.25 1.48 -2.94
C GLN A 2 -9.73 0.64 -1.76
N LYS A 3 -10.23 -0.60 -1.57
CA LYS A 3 -9.76 -1.48 -0.49
C LYS A 3 -8.25 -1.73 -0.55
N LEU A 4 -7.73 -2.02 -1.76
CA LEU A 4 -6.30 -2.23 -1.99
C LEU A 4 -5.49 -0.97 -1.63
N LEU A 5 -5.94 0.21 -2.04
CA LEU A 5 -5.27 1.47 -1.74
C LEU A 5 -5.32 1.83 -0.26
N GLY A 6 -6.38 1.42 0.45
CA GLY A 6 -6.45 1.49 1.91
C GLY A 6 -5.34 0.66 2.57
N VAL A 7 -5.15 -0.58 2.13
CA VAL A 7 -4.08 -1.46 2.64
C VAL A 7 -2.69 -0.89 2.30
N ILE A 8 -2.49 -0.38 1.08
CA ILE A 8 -1.21 0.23 0.67
C ILE A 8 -0.91 1.48 1.51
N ASN A 9 -1.92 2.31 1.80
CA ASN A 9 -1.78 3.46 2.70
C ASN A 9 -1.39 3.04 4.12
N TRP A 10 -1.98 1.96 4.63
CA TRP A 10 -1.69 1.45 5.95
C TRP A 10 -0.25 0.95 6.09
N VAL A 11 0.26 0.21 5.09
CA VAL A 11 1.63 -0.34 5.15
C VAL A 11 2.71 0.69 4.76
N ARG A 12 2.33 1.80 4.11
CA ARG A 12 3.25 2.83 3.59
C ARG A 12 4.35 3.29 4.55
N PRO A 13 4.10 3.54 5.85
CA PRO A 13 5.14 4.00 6.78
C PRO A 13 6.33 3.05 6.89
N TYR A 14 6.10 1.75 6.62
CA TYR A 14 7.11 0.71 6.73
C TYR A 14 7.88 0.50 5.42
N LEU A 15 7.30 0.90 4.28
CA LEU A 15 7.84 0.62 2.95
C LEU A 15 8.85 1.66 2.43
N GLY A 16 9.04 2.79 3.11
CA GLY A 16 9.97 3.85 2.66
C GLY A 16 9.77 4.31 1.21
N LEU A 17 8.56 4.12 0.67
CA LEU A 17 8.17 4.57 -0.66
C LEU A 17 7.72 6.03 -0.58
N THR A 18 8.20 6.85 -1.50
CA THR A 18 7.83 8.27 -1.55
C THR A 18 6.40 8.45 -2.10
N THR A 19 5.80 9.60 -1.83
CA THR A 19 4.48 9.95 -2.40
C THR A 19 4.48 9.87 -3.93
N THR A 20 5.61 10.21 -4.56
CA THR A 20 5.76 10.24 -6.01
C THR A 20 5.60 8.84 -6.62
N HIS A 21 6.21 7.82 -6.01
CA HIS A 21 6.10 6.43 -6.46
C HIS A 21 4.66 5.91 -6.35
N LEU A 22 3.91 6.34 -5.32
CA LEU A 22 2.54 5.89 -5.09
C LEU A 22 1.48 6.77 -5.78
N SER A 23 1.83 7.95 -6.28
CA SER A 23 0.89 8.88 -6.91
C SER A 23 0.05 8.26 -8.04
N PRO A 24 0.62 7.41 -8.93
CA PRO A 24 -0.17 6.76 -9.98
C PRO A 24 -1.30 5.88 -9.43
N LEU A 25 -1.10 5.27 -8.26
CA LEU A 25 -2.10 4.43 -7.61
C LEU A 25 -3.30 5.25 -7.10
N PHE A 26 -3.05 6.43 -6.52
CA PHE A 26 -4.12 7.31 -6.07
C PHE A 26 -4.89 7.95 -7.22
N ASN A 27 -4.23 8.14 -8.37
CA ASN A 27 -4.88 8.68 -9.55
C ASN A 27 -5.99 7.74 -10.09
N ILE A 28 -5.94 6.43 -9.82
CA ILE A 28 -7.03 5.49 -10.15
C ILE A 28 -8.34 5.85 -9.43
N LEU A 29 -8.26 6.48 -8.26
CA LEU A 29 -9.45 6.90 -7.51
C LEU A 29 -9.99 8.27 -7.93
N LYS A 30 -9.27 9.00 -8.79
CA LYS A 30 -9.75 10.27 -9.32
C LYS A 30 -10.79 9.98 -10.40
N GLY A 31 -11.89 10.71 -10.39
CA GLY A 31 -13.01 10.52 -11.33
C GLY A 31 -14.30 10.24 -10.59
N ASP A 32 -15.11 9.35 -11.15
CA ASP A 32 -16.43 8.99 -10.64
C ASP A 32 -16.36 8.43 -9.19
N PRO A 33 -17.09 9.04 -8.23
CA PRO A 33 -17.11 8.58 -6.85
C PRO A 33 -17.86 7.24 -6.68
N ASP A 34 -18.66 6.79 -7.64
CA ASP A 34 -19.34 5.51 -7.58
C ASP A 34 -18.33 4.36 -7.40
N LEU A 35 -18.64 3.46 -6.47
CA LEU A 35 -17.87 2.27 -6.15
C LEU A 35 -17.90 1.25 -7.29
N ASN A 36 -18.97 1.23 -8.07
CA ASN A 36 -19.19 0.31 -9.18
C ASN A 36 -18.62 0.84 -10.51
N SER A 37 -18.17 2.10 -10.53
CA SER A 37 -17.58 2.69 -11.71
C SER A 37 -16.32 1.90 -12.13
N PRO A 38 -16.18 1.55 -13.42
CA PRO A 38 -15.02 0.83 -13.91
C PRO A 38 -13.77 1.69 -13.72
N ARG A 39 -12.73 1.10 -13.13
CA ARG A 39 -11.43 1.74 -12.92
C ARG A 39 -10.34 0.85 -13.48
N GLU A 40 -9.65 1.36 -14.49
CA GLU A 40 -8.56 0.64 -15.14
C GLU A 40 -7.21 0.95 -14.49
N LEU A 41 -6.33 -0.04 -14.52
CA LEU A 41 -4.98 0.12 -14.02
C LEU A 41 -4.10 0.65 -15.16
N THR A 42 -3.60 1.88 -15.03
CA THR A 42 -2.65 2.42 -16.02
C THR A 42 -1.29 1.68 -15.91
N PRO A 43 -0.44 1.73 -16.95
CA PRO A 43 0.90 1.17 -16.91
C PRO A 43 1.74 1.69 -15.74
N GLU A 44 1.61 2.98 -15.40
CA GLU A 44 2.31 3.63 -14.28
C GLU A 44 1.82 3.09 -12.94
N ALA A 45 0.50 2.94 -12.78
CA ALA A 45 -0.08 2.33 -11.60
C ALA A 45 0.36 0.87 -11.45
N ARG A 46 0.50 0.12 -12.56
CA ARG A 46 1.03 -1.24 -12.53
C ARG A 46 2.47 -1.30 -12.03
N ARG A 47 3.32 -0.38 -12.51
CA ARG A 47 4.70 -0.25 -12.05
C ARG A 47 4.78 0.10 -10.57
N ALA A 48 3.97 1.05 -10.11
CA ALA A 48 3.88 1.41 -8.70
C ALA A 48 3.44 0.22 -7.81
N LEU A 49 2.50 -0.63 -8.28
CA LEU A 49 2.15 -1.87 -7.55
C LEU A 49 3.33 -2.85 -7.46
N GLN A 50 4.14 -2.98 -8.51
CA GLN A 50 5.32 -3.84 -8.50
C GLN A 50 6.36 -3.33 -7.49
N GLU A 51 6.59 -2.02 -7.42
CA GLU A 51 7.49 -1.42 -6.42
C GLU A 51 6.99 -1.63 -4.99
N VAL A 52 5.67 -1.51 -4.76
CA VAL A 52 5.05 -1.84 -3.47
C VAL A 52 5.30 -3.30 -3.11
N GLN A 53 5.06 -4.23 -4.05
CA GLN A 53 5.29 -5.65 -3.82
C GLN A 53 6.76 -5.94 -3.51
N GLN A 54 7.69 -5.35 -4.27
CA GLN A 54 9.13 -5.50 -4.01
C GLN A 54 9.53 -4.93 -2.65
N ALA A 55 9.03 -3.75 -2.28
CA ALA A 55 9.30 -3.13 -1.00
C ALA A 55 8.78 -3.96 0.17
N ILE A 56 7.60 -4.59 0.03
CA ILE A 56 7.04 -5.51 1.04
C ILE A 56 7.93 -6.76 1.14
N SER A 57 8.26 -7.40 0.02
CA SER A 57 9.07 -8.62 0.03
C SER A 57 10.48 -8.41 0.57
N ALA A 58 11.07 -7.23 0.32
CA ALA A 58 12.41 -6.90 0.78
C ALA A 58 12.46 -6.46 2.26
N ARG A 59 11.33 -6.07 2.85
CA ARG A 59 11.29 -5.56 4.21
C ARG A 59 10.73 -6.56 5.17
N GLN A 60 11.54 -6.85 6.18
CA GLN A 60 11.12 -7.51 7.41
C GLN A 60 11.19 -6.47 8.53
N VAL A 61 10.15 -6.39 9.33
CA VAL A 61 10.12 -5.48 10.49
C VAL A 61 10.57 -6.27 11.71
N TYR A 62 11.76 -5.96 12.23
CA TYR A 62 12.35 -6.61 13.40
C TYR A 62 12.32 -5.74 14.66
N ARG A 63 11.29 -4.91 14.83
CA ARG A 63 11.11 -4.14 16.07
C ARG A 63 10.33 -4.97 17.08
N VAL A 64 11.04 -5.86 17.76
CA VAL A 64 10.57 -6.56 18.96
C VAL A 64 11.29 -5.93 20.13
N ASP A 65 10.54 -5.37 21.08
CA ASP A 65 11.07 -4.95 22.38
C ASP A 65 10.86 -6.10 23.37
N PRO A 66 11.92 -6.80 23.82
CA PRO A 66 11.79 -7.92 24.75
C PRO A 66 11.29 -7.50 26.14
N SER A 67 11.27 -6.20 26.45
CA SER A 67 10.76 -5.66 27.71
C SER A 67 9.24 -5.44 27.73
N ILE A 68 8.58 -5.63 26.58
CA ILE A 68 7.13 -5.49 26.42
C ILE A 68 6.51 -6.88 26.24
N ASP A 69 5.53 -7.21 27.07
CA ASP A 69 4.77 -8.46 26.93
C ASP A 69 3.99 -8.49 25.61
N ILE A 70 4.13 -9.60 24.86
CA ILE A 70 3.42 -9.81 23.60
C ILE A 70 2.04 -10.41 23.91
N THR A 71 0.99 -9.62 23.68
CA THR A 71 -0.38 -10.14 23.70
C THR A 71 -0.81 -10.52 22.29
N VAL A 72 -1.13 -11.80 22.08
CA VAL A 72 -1.70 -12.30 20.82
C VAL A 72 -3.21 -12.34 20.96
N PHE A 73 -3.91 -11.59 20.11
CA PHE A 73 -5.36 -11.69 19.98
C PHE A 73 -5.69 -12.78 18.95
N ILE A 74 -6.41 -13.80 19.40
CA ILE A 74 -6.92 -14.92 18.58
C ILE A 74 -8.42 -14.71 18.36
#